data_AF-A0A5D6WQJ1-F1
#
_entry.id   AF-A0A5D6WQJ1-F1
#
_cell.length_a   1.000
_cell.length_b   1.000
_cell.length_c   1.000
_cell.angle_alpha   90.00
_cell.angle_beta   90.00
_cell.angle_gamma   90.00
#
_symmetry.space_group_name_H-M   'P 1'
#
loop_
_entity.id
_entity.type
_entity.pdbx_description
1 polymer ?
#
loop_
_entity_poly.entity_id
_entity_poly.type
_entity_poly.pdbx_seq_one_letter_code
_entity_poly.pdbx_strand_id
1 'polypeptide(L)'
;MKVINFYGGAGIGKSTIAADIYSKLKRRGYKTELVGEFAKWLWYQNATDIVEDQLYLFAEQAHRTRTLARYDIDFAVCDSPLPLNIIYNREPTEAFDALVMQEFGRYDNINYLLRRNDEFLSIDGRKETDLAQAKEKDAQVVAMLDKWAVPYTVIAPWETDKVMMDLNLWKG
;
A
#
# COMPACT_ATOMS: atom_id res chain seq x y z
N MET A 1 -13.83 -9.87 -2.66
CA MET A 1 -13.09 -8.61 -2.48
C MET A 1 -11.81 -8.62 -3.29
N LYS A 2 -11.61 -7.62 -4.15
CA LYS A 2 -10.33 -7.34 -4.82
C LYS A 2 -9.54 -6.31 -3.99
N VAL A 3 -8.24 -6.52 -3.81
CA VAL A 3 -7.37 -5.59 -3.07
C VAL A 3 -6.48 -4.86 -4.06
N ILE A 4 -6.56 -3.53 -4.07
CA ILE A 4 -5.80 -2.64 -4.96
C ILE A 4 -4.65 -2.07 -4.15
N ASN A 5 -3.42 -2.47 -4.48
CA ASN A 5 -2.23 -2.17 -3.70
C ASN A 5 -1.36 -1.16 -4.44
N PHE A 6 -1.01 -0.05 -3.78
CA PHE A 6 -0.04 0.92 -4.29
C PHE A 6 1.29 0.81 -3.55
N TYR A 7 2.36 0.63 -4.30
CA TYR A 7 3.72 0.43 -3.81
C TYR A 7 4.63 1.61 -4.14
N GLY A 8 5.65 1.79 -3.30
CA GLY A 8 6.68 2.82 -3.43
C GLY A 8 7.05 3.41 -2.08
N GLY A 9 8.18 4.09 -2.03
CA GLY A 9 8.73 4.77 -0.86
C GLY A 9 7.86 5.93 -0.40
N ALA A 10 8.23 6.52 0.74
CA ALA A 10 7.52 7.66 1.28
C ALA A 10 7.52 8.86 0.30
N GLY A 11 6.47 9.67 0.40
CA GLY A 11 6.31 10.86 -0.43
C GLY A 11 6.05 10.61 -1.92
N ILE A 12 5.82 9.38 -2.40
CA ILE A 12 5.64 9.09 -3.85
C ILE A 12 4.20 9.29 -4.37
N GLY A 13 3.24 9.65 -3.51
CA GLY A 13 1.84 9.87 -3.89
C GLY A 13 0.88 8.68 -3.71
N LYS A 14 1.29 7.61 -3.00
CA LYS A 14 0.43 6.43 -2.70
C LYS A 14 -0.92 6.79 -2.11
N SER A 15 -0.94 7.59 -1.04
CA SER A 15 -2.20 7.97 -0.38
C SER A 15 -3.09 8.82 -1.28
N THR A 16 -2.51 9.67 -2.12
CA THR A 16 -3.25 10.51 -3.06
C THR A 16 -3.93 9.68 -4.14
N ILE A 17 -3.19 8.79 -4.81
CA ILE A 17 -3.76 7.94 -5.85
C ILE A 17 -4.79 6.96 -5.26
N ALA A 18 -4.53 6.41 -4.07
CA ALA A 18 -5.47 5.53 -3.38
C ALA A 18 -6.78 6.25 -3.04
N ALA A 19 -6.71 7.50 -2.56
CA ALA A 19 -7.89 8.29 -2.26
C ALA A 19 -8.71 8.63 -3.53
N ASP A 20 -8.06 8.95 -4.65
CA ASP A 20 -8.75 9.21 -5.92
C ASP A 20 -9.45 7.94 -6.45
N ILE A 21 -8.75 6.79 -6.45
CA ILE A 21 -9.34 5.50 -6.86
C ILE A 21 -10.50 5.10 -5.95
N TYR A 22 -10.35 5.25 -4.64
CA TYR A 22 -11.44 5.06 -3.67
C TYR A 22 -12.67 5.92 -4.03
N SER A 23 -12.46 7.21 -4.30
CA SER A 23 -13.53 8.13 -4.70
C SER A 23 -14.20 7.70 -6.01
N LYS A 24 -13.40 7.36 -7.04
CA LYS A 24 -13.86 6.91 -8.35
C LYS A 24 -14.67 5.62 -8.29
N LEU A 25 -14.32 4.68 -7.40
CA LEU A 25 -15.06 3.44 -7.20
C LEU A 25 -16.35 3.66 -6.43
N LYS A 26 -16.33 4.43 -5.32
CA LYS A 26 -17.54 4.78 -4.55
C LYS A 26 -18.57 5.52 -5.42
N ARG A 27 -18.14 6.47 -6.26
CA ARG A 27 -19.02 7.21 -7.19
C ARG A 27 -19.68 6.31 -8.24
N ARG A 28 -19.09 5.15 -8.55
CA ARG A 28 -19.66 4.15 -9.46
C ARG A 28 -20.56 3.12 -8.75
N GLY A 29 -20.77 3.27 -7.44
CA GLY A 29 -21.69 2.43 -6.65
C GLY A 29 -21.06 1.18 -6.04
N TYR A 30 -19.75 1.00 -6.13
CA TYR A 30 -19.08 -0.16 -5.54
C TYR A 30 -18.90 0.00 -4.02
N LYS A 31 -19.11 -1.09 -3.27
CA LYS A 31 -18.75 -1.19 -1.85
C LYS A 31 -17.23 -1.18 -1.75
N THR A 32 -16.66 -0.01 -1.52
CA THR A 32 -15.22 0.21 -1.50
C THR A 32 -14.81 0.82 -0.18
N GLU A 33 -13.68 0.37 0.38
CA GLU A 33 -13.07 0.96 1.58
C GLU A 33 -11.60 1.30 1.34
N LEU A 34 -11.15 2.40 1.95
CA LEU A 34 -9.76 2.86 1.90
C LEU A 34 -9.03 2.35 3.14
N VAL A 35 -8.04 1.47 2.94
CA VAL A 35 -7.19 0.93 4.00
C VAL A 35 -5.91 1.78 4.06
N GLY A 36 -5.96 2.80 4.93
CA GLY A 36 -4.85 3.71 5.15
C GLY A 36 -3.73 3.12 6.02
N GLU A 37 -2.54 3.68 5.87
CA GLU A 37 -1.37 3.36 6.70
C GLU A 37 -1.61 3.63 8.20
N PHE A 38 -1.57 2.58 9.02
CA PHE A 38 -1.72 2.69 10.46
C PHE A 38 -0.54 3.39 11.16
N ALA A 39 0.69 3.17 10.68
CA ALA A 39 1.89 3.82 11.23
C ALA A 39 1.78 5.36 11.25
N LYS A 40 1.11 5.97 10.26
CA LYS A 40 0.90 7.42 10.21
C LYS A 40 0.11 7.94 11.41
N TRP A 41 -0.88 7.19 11.88
CA TRP A 41 -1.65 7.54 13.08
C TRP A 41 -0.79 7.49 14.35
N LEU A 42 0.08 6.49 14.47
CA LEU A 42 0.99 6.33 15.60
C LEU A 42 2.04 7.45 15.66
N TRP A 43 2.54 7.90 14.51
CA TRP A 43 3.42 9.07 14.42
C TRP A 43 2.76 10.34 14.99
N TYR A 44 1.47 10.57 14.68
CA TYR A 44 0.74 11.70 15.26
C TYR A 44 0.52 11.58 16.78
N GLN A 45 0.50 10.35 17.30
CA GLN A 45 0.39 10.07 18.73
C GLN A 45 1.74 10.09 19.45
N ASN A 46 2.85 10.29 18.73
CA ASN A 46 4.20 10.16 19.26
C ASN A 46 4.47 8.78 19.90
N ALA A 47 3.80 7.74 19.40
CA ALA A 47 3.96 6.34 19.85
C ALA A 47 5.01 5.63 18.99
N THR A 48 6.23 6.18 18.96
CA THR A 48 7.29 5.76 18.03
C THR A 48 7.76 4.34 18.25
N ASP A 49 7.80 3.89 19.50
CA ASP A 49 8.12 2.54 19.93
C ASP A 49 7.16 1.49 19.33
N ILE A 50 5.88 1.83 19.13
CA ILE A 50 4.90 0.94 18.48
C ILE A 50 5.10 0.91 16.95
N VAL A 51 5.60 1.99 16.35
CA VAL A 51 5.91 2.02 14.91
C VAL A 51 7.05 1.05 14.57
N GLU A 52 7.91 0.73 15.53
CA GLU A 52 9.02 -0.20 15.36
C GLU A 52 8.59 -1.67 15.47
N ASP A 53 7.43 -1.95 16.08
CA ASP A 53 6.85 -3.29 16.18
C ASP A 53 6.09 -3.65 14.88
N GLN A 54 6.84 -4.18 13.93
CA GLN A 54 6.28 -4.53 12.62
C GLN A 54 5.30 -5.70 12.68
N LEU A 55 5.42 -6.59 13.68
CA LEU A 55 4.49 -7.70 13.86
C LEU A 55 3.11 -7.16 14.27
N TYR A 56 3.08 -6.20 15.20
CA TYR A 56 1.85 -5.52 15.60
C TYR A 56 1.23 -4.72 14.45
N LEU A 57 2.02 -3.92 13.73
CA LEU A 57 1.54 -3.17 12.55
C LEU A 57 0.94 -4.10 11.48
N PHE A 58 1.61 -5.21 11.19
CA PHE A 58 1.12 -6.22 10.27
C PHE A 58 -0.19 -6.84 10.74
N ALA A 59 -0.27 -7.23 12.01
CA ALA A 59 -1.46 -7.85 12.59
C ALA A 59 -2.68 -6.93 12.50
N GLU A 60 -2.50 -5.63 12.75
CA GLU A 60 -3.54 -4.61 12.65
C GLU A 60 -4.05 -4.46 11.20
N GLN A 61 -3.13 -4.28 10.25
CA GLN A 61 -3.46 -4.14 8.83
C GLN A 61 -4.13 -5.41 8.26
N ALA A 62 -3.63 -6.59 8.63
CA ALA A 62 -4.22 -7.86 8.26
C ALA A 62 -5.63 -8.00 8.86
N HIS A 63 -5.82 -7.62 10.12
CA HIS A 63 -7.14 -7.64 10.77
C HIS A 63 -8.15 -6.75 10.04
N ARG A 64 -7.79 -5.51 9.69
CA ARG A 64 -8.66 -4.61 8.89
C ARG A 64 -9.07 -5.25 7.58
N THR A 65 -8.10 -5.78 6.83
CA THR A 65 -8.34 -6.37 5.50
C THR A 65 -9.23 -7.62 5.60
N ARG A 66 -9.00 -8.48 6.59
CA ARG A 66 -9.88 -9.64 6.88
C ARG A 66 -11.29 -9.21 7.25
N THR A 67 -11.43 -8.16 8.04
CA THR A 67 -12.75 -7.62 8.42
C THR A 67 -13.51 -7.17 7.17
N LEU A 68 -12.88 -6.39 6.27
CA LEU A 68 -13.51 -5.99 5.01
C LEU A 68 -13.96 -7.19 4.16
N ALA A 69 -13.13 -8.24 4.10
CA ALA A 69 -13.48 -9.46 3.36
C ALA A 69 -14.72 -10.17 3.92
N ARG A 70 -15.04 -10.02 5.21
CA ARG A 70 -16.24 -10.61 5.85
C ARG A 70 -17.53 -9.83 5.58
N TYR A 71 -17.42 -8.54 5.23
CA TYR A 71 -18.56 -7.65 5.01
C TYR A 71 -18.93 -7.46 3.54
N ASP A 72 -18.53 -8.40 2.67
CA ASP A 72 -18.89 -8.38 1.24
C ASP A 72 -18.50 -7.07 0.54
N ILE A 73 -17.29 -6.59 0.84
CA ILE A 73 -16.67 -5.42 0.19
C ILE A 73 -16.16 -5.83 -1.20
N ASP A 74 -16.48 -5.02 -2.22
CA ASP A 74 -16.04 -5.24 -3.59
C ASP A 74 -14.54 -4.96 -3.72
N PHE A 75 -14.10 -3.78 -3.24
CA PHE A 75 -12.73 -3.30 -3.36
C PHE A 75 -12.17 -2.77 -2.04
N ALA A 76 -10.98 -3.22 -1.67
CA ALA A 76 -10.16 -2.56 -0.65
C ALA A 76 -9.01 -1.84 -1.35
N VAL A 77 -8.91 -0.52 -1.17
CA VAL A 77 -7.83 0.30 -1.76
C VAL A 77 -6.79 0.55 -0.68
N CYS A 78 -5.55 0.10 -0.90
CA CYS A 78 -4.49 0.10 0.11
C CYS A 78 -3.33 1.01 -0.31
N ASP A 79 -3.00 1.99 0.54
CA ASP A 79 -1.80 2.84 0.39
C ASP A 79 -0.59 2.34 1.19
N SER A 80 -0.81 1.31 2.03
CA SER A 80 0.21 0.51 2.71
C SER A 80 -0.09 -0.99 2.56
N PRO A 81 0.24 -1.59 1.40
CA PRO A 81 0.03 -3.02 1.16
C PRO A 81 0.73 -3.91 2.20
N LEU A 82 0.14 -5.06 2.52
CA LEU A 82 0.71 -6.00 3.51
C LEU A 82 2.20 -6.33 3.25
N PRO A 83 2.66 -6.57 2.00
CA PRO A 83 4.07 -6.87 1.75
C PRO A 83 5.05 -5.74 2.11
N LEU A 84 4.61 -4.50 2.31
CA LEU A 84 5.49 -3.44 2.82
C LEU A 84 5.98 -3.72 4.24
N ASN A 85 5.27 -4.53 5.03
CA ASN A 85 5.72 -4.93 6.37
C ASN A 85 7.08 -5.64 6.30
N ILE A 86 7.40 -6.36 5.22
CA ILE A 86 8.71 -7.00 5.04
C ILE A 86 9.84 -5.95 4.96
N ILE A 87 9.58 -4.82 4.29
CA ILE A 87 10.57 -3.76 4.04
C ILE A 87 10.80 -2.87 5.25
N TYR A 88 9.79 -2.71 6.10
CA TYR A 88 9.87 -1.87 7.30
C TYR A 88 10.22 -2.67 8.57
N ASN A 89 10.26 -4.00 8.50
CA ASN A 89 10.66 -4.83 9.62
C ASN A 89 12.14 -4.61 10.00
N ARG A 90 12.38 -4.22 11.26
CA ARG A 90 13.72 -4.04 11.82
C ARG A 90 14.34 -5.34 12.35
N GLU A 91 13.52 -6.37 12.54
CA GLU A 91 13.94 -7.72 12.96
C GLU A 91 13.60 -8.74 11.86
N PRO A 92 14.28 -8.67 10.69
CA PRO A 92 13.93 -9.48 9.53
C PRO A 92 14.12 -10.97 9.82
N THR A 93 13.07 -11.76 9.57
CA THR A 93 13.10 -13.22 9.65
C THR A 93 12.32 -13.81 8.49
N GLU A 94 12.79 -14.94 7.95
CA GLU A 94 12.08 -15.63 6.86
C GLU A 94 10.68 -16.09 7.26
N ALA A 95 10.49 -16.43 8.54
CA ALA A 95 9.18 -16.83 9.08
C ALA A 95 8.17 -15.67 9.03
N PHE A 96 8.60 -14.45 9.35
CA PHE A 96 7.74 -13.28 9.25
C PHE A 96 7.42 -12.94 7.79
N ASP A 97 8.41 -12.97 6.89
CA ASP A 97 8.18 -12.72 5.47
C ASP A 97 7.17 -13.72 4.88
N ALA A 98 7.33 -15.01 5.20
CA ALA A 98 6.42 -16.06 4.76
C ALA A 98 5.00 -15.86 5.30
N LEU A 99 4.85 -15.44 6.56
CA LEU A 99 3.56 -15.12 7.15
C LEU A 99 2.88 -13.94 6.44
N VAL A 100 3.62 -12.87 6.16
CA VAL A 100 3.12 -11.69 5.44
C VAL A 100 2.61 -12.09 4.05
N MET A 101 3.43 -12.86 3.31
CA MET A 101 3.07 -13.28 1.96
C MET A 101 1.93 -14.30 1.93
N GLN A 102 1.85 -15.19 2.93
CA GLN A 102 0.73 -16.10 3.09
C GLN A 102 -0.58 -15.34 3.32
N GLU A 103 -0.58 -14.30 4.16
CA GLU A 103 -1.77 -13.48 4.39
C GLU A 103 -2.13 -12.65 3.15
N PHE A 104 -1.15 -12.04 2.49
CA PHE A 104 -1.34 -11.30 1.24
C PHE A 104 -1.98 -12.18 0.16
N GLY A 105 -1.51 -13.43 0.00
CA GLY A 105 -2.00 -14.38 -0.99
C GLY A 105 -3.45 -14.88 -0.80
N ARG A 106 -4.13 -14.48 0.29
CA ARG A 106 -5.55 -14.82 0.52
C ARG A 106 -6.52 -14.02 -0.34
N TYR A 107 -6.05 -12.94 -0.95
CA TYR A 107 -6.89 -12.00 -1.67
C TYR A 107 -6.58 -12.02 -3.16
N ASP A 108 -7.56 -11.58 -3.94
CA ASP A 108 -7.39 -11.25 -5.34
C ASP A 108 -6.74 -9.86 -5.41
N ASN A 109 -5.41 -9.83 -5.55
CA ASN A 109 -4.61 -8.63 -5.48
C ASN A 109 -4.30 -8.07 -6.87
N ILE A 110 -4.43 -6.76 -7.03
CA ILE A 110 -3.85 -6.01 -8.15
C ILE A 110 -2.83 -5.02 -7.60
N ASN A 111 -1.63 -5.01 -8.16
CA ASN A 111 -0.49 -4.30 -7.60
C ASN A 111 0.02 -3.25 -8.57
N TYR A 112 0.23 -2.03 -8.07
CA TYR A 112 0.75 -0.91 -8.82
C TYR A 112 2.02 -0.40 -8.16
N LEU A 113 3.13 -0.41 -8.90
CA LEU A 113 4.36 0.23 -8.48
C LEU A 113 4.36 1.67 -8.98
N LEU A 114 4.39 2.63 -8.06
CA LEU A 114 4.43 4.03 -8.44
C LEU A 114 5.83 4.42 -8.90
N ARG A 115 5.91 5.07 -10.07
CA ARG A 115 7.12 5.71 -10.57
C ARG A 115 7.27 7.07 -9.94
N ARG A 116 8.38 7.30 -9.24
CA ARG A 116 8.67 8.57 -8.57
C ARG A 116 8.81 9.71 -9.58
N ASN A 117 8.21 10.84 -9.26
CA ASN A 117 8.47 12.11 -9.91
C ASN A 117 8.94 13.12 -8.85
N ASP A 118 10.25 13.37 -8.81
CA ASP A 118 10.88 14.23 -7.80
C ASP A 118 10.41 15.70 -7.88
N GLU A 119 9.80 16.12 -9.00
CA GLU A 119 9.32 17.49 -9.22
C GLU A 119 7.97 17.78 -8.53
N PHE A 120 7.21 16.75 -8.15
CA PHE A 120 5.77 16.90 -7.85
C PHE A 120 5.38 16.69 -6.39
N LEU A 121 6.32 16.36 -5.50
CA LEU A 121 5.98 15.78 -4.20
C LEU A 121 6.64 16.52 -3.03
N SER A 122 5.82 17.11 -2.16
CA SER A 122 6.23 17.54 -0.82
C SER A 122 6.36 16.32 0.08
N ILE A 123 7.51 16.16 0.74
CA ILE A 123 7.66 15.21 1.85
C ILE A 123 7.01 15.87 3.08
N ASP A 124 5.68 15.84 3.15
CA ASP A 124 4.98 16.44 4.28
C ASP A 124 4.65 15.35 5.32
N GLY A 125 5.06 15.58 6.58
CA GLY A 125 4.59 14.82 7.75
C GLY A 125 5.52 13.75 8.34
N ARG A 126 6.70 13.45 7.77
CA ARG A 126 7.74 12.64 8.45
C ARG A 126 9.04 13.43 8.50
N LYS A 127 9.39 13.95 9.68
CA LYS A 127 10.61 14.76 9.88
C LYS A 127 11.92 14.03 9.54
N GLU A 128 11.88 12.70 9.40
CA GLU A 128 13.07 11.84 9.24
C GLU A 128 13.28 11.29 7.82
N THR A 129 12.33 11.52 6.89
CA THR A 129 12.46 10.97 5.53
C THR A 129 13.10 12.00 4.60
N ASP A 130 14.34 11.75 4.19
CA ASP A 130 14.94 12.46 3.05
C ASP A 130 14.67 11.72 1.72
N LEU A 131 14.92 12.40 0.60
CA LEU A 131 14.70 11.85 -0.73
C LEU A 131 15.56 10.60 -1.01
N ALA A 132 16.77 10.53 -0.46
CA ALA A 132 17.67 9.39 -0.67
C ALA A 132 17.14 8.13 0.03
N GLN A 133 16.70 8.25 1.28
CA GLN A 133 16.02 7.18 2.00
C GLN A 133 14.74 6.73 1.30
N ALA A 134 13.97 7.67 0.73
CA ALA A 134 12.77 7.35 -0.02
C ALA A 134 13.08 6.53 -1.29
N LYS A 135 14.16 6.86 -2.01
CA LYS A 135 14.65 6.13 -3.19
C LYS A 135 15.21 4.75 -2.83
N GLU A 136 15.89 4.64 -1.71
CA GLU A 136 16.35 3.34 -1.19
C GLU A 136 15.14 2.44 -0.89
N LYS A 137 14.08 2.98 -0.29
CA LYS A 137 12.84 2.23 -0.09
C LYS A 137 12.14 1.85 -1.40
N ASP A 138 12.21 2.69 -2.44
CA ASP A 138 11.71 2.30 -3.77
C ASP A 138 12.43 1.05 -4.30
N ALA A 139 13.76 1.02 -4.21
CA ALA A 139 14.57 -0.11 -4.66
C ALA A 139 14.29 -1.38 -3.84
N GLN A 140 14.16 -1.26 -2.52
CA GLN A 140 13.80 -2.38 -1.64
C GLN A 140 12.42 -2.96 -1.98
N VAL A 141 11.46 -2.10 -2.30
CA VAL A 141 10.12 -2.52 -2.72
C VAL A 141 10.17 -3.32 -4.02
N VAL A 142 10.93 -2.87 -5.02
CA VAL A 142 11.11 -3.63 -6.28
C VAL A 142 11.75 -4.99 -5.99
N ALA A 143 12.84 -5.02 -5.23
CA ALA A 143 13.52 -6.27 -4.89
C ALA A 143 12.60 -7.27 -4.16
N MET A 144 11.72 -6.79 -3.29
CA MET A 144 10.73 -7.65 -2.61
C MET A 144 9.66 -8.18 -3.57
N LEU A 145 9.11 -7.32 -4.44
CA LEU A 145 8.13 -7.76 -5.44
C LEU A 145 8.73 -8.83 -6.36
N ASP A 146 9.97 -8.64 -6.81
CA ASP A 146 10.68 -9.58 -7.68
C ASP A 146 11.03 -10.89 -6.95
N LYS A 147 11.55 -10.81 -5.71
CA LYS A 147 11.89 -11.97 -4.87
C LYS A 147 10.68 -12.91 -4.70
N TRP A 148 9.49 -12.34 -4.54
CA TRP A 148 8.26 -13.09 -4.30
C TRP A 148 7.41 -13.30 -5.56
N ALA A 149 7.92 -12.92 -6.74
CA ALA A 149 7.22 -13.01 -8.02
C ALA A 149 5.81 -12.39 -7.98
N VAL A 150 5.65 -11.26 -7.28
CA VAL A 150 4.38 -10.54 -7.20
C VAL A 150 4.19 -9.74 -8.49
N PRO A 151 3.18 -10.03 -9.33
CA PRO A 151 2.98 -9.28 -10.55
C PRO A 151 2.53 -7.85 -10.22
N TYR A 152 3.13 -6.87 -10.90
CA TYR A 152 2.79 -5.45 -10.73
C TYR A 152 2.81 -4.69 -12.06
N THR A 153 2.04 -3.60 -12.09
CA THR A 153 2.04 -2.63 -13.20
C THR A 153 2.70 -1.34 -12.73
N VAL A 154 3.66 -0.82 -13.51
CA VAL A 154 4.29 0.46 -13.22
C VAL A 154 3.40 1.59 -13.74
N ILE A 155 3.08 2.57 -12.88
CA ILE A 155 2.28 3.74 -13.23
C ILE A 155 2.83 5.01 -12.54
N ALA A 156 2.53 6.18 -13.08
CA ALA A 156 2.75 7.45 -12.40
C ALA A 156 1.63 7.71 -11.36
N PRO A 157 1.88 8.55 -10.33
CA PRO A 157 0.92 8.79 -9.25
C PRO A 157 -0.42 9.40 -9.67
N TRP A 158 -0.52 9.96 -10.88
CA TRP A 158 -1.73 10.58 -11.42
C TRP A 158 -2.43 9.72 -12.49
N GLU A 159 -1.91 8.55 -12.84
CA GLU A 159 -2.49 7.67 -13.86
C GLU A 159 -3.67 6.85 -13.33
N THR A 160 -4.65 7.50 -12.70
CA THR A 160 -5.81 6.80 -12.10
C THR A 160 -6.78 6.23 -13.12
N ASP A 161 -6.85 6.80 -14.32
CA ASP A 161 -7.70 6.27 -15.39
C ASP A 161 -7.19 4.91 -15.87
N LYS A 162 -5.87 4.70 -15.90
CA LYS A 162 -5.27 3.40 -16.19
C LYS A 162 -5.71 2.34 -15.17
N VAL A 163 -5.72 2.67 -13.88
CA VAL A 163 -6.20 1.74 -12.84
C VAL A 163 -7.66 1.37 -13.09
N MET A 164 -8.51 2.33 -13.45
CA MET A 164 -9.92 2.05 -13.75
C MET A 164 -10.10 1.20 -15.01
N MET A 165 -9.25 1.38 -16.03
CA MET A 165 -9.23 0.56 -17.25
C MET A 165 -8.80 -0.88 -16.95
N ASP A 166 -7.73 -1.06 -16.17
CA ASP A 166 -7.22 -2.39 -15.77
C ASP A 166 -8.27 -3.17 -14.93
N LEU A 167 -9.19 -2.48 -14.25
CA LEU A 167 -10.33 -3.07 -13.57
C LEU A 167 -11.53 -3.39 -14.49
N ASN A 168 -11.45 -3.08 -15.79
CA ASN A 168 -12.56 -3.12 -16.75
C ASN A 168 -13.76 -2.22 -16.37
N LEU A 169 -13.49 -1.10 -15.69
CA LEU A 169 -14.52 -0.18 -15.16
C LEU A 169 -14.54 1.18 -15.86
N TRP A 170 -13.72 1.35 -16.90
CA TRP A 170 -13.74 2.55 -17.73
C TRP A 170 -14.82 2.44 -18.81
N LYS A 171 -15.84 3.29 -18.72
CA LYS A 171 -16.72 3.62 -19.84
C LYS A 171 -16.43 5.08 -20.17
N GLY A 172 -15.95 5.31 -21.39
CA GLY A 172 -15.59 6.64 -21.89
C GLY A 172 -16.76 7.62 -21.89
#